data_AF-A0A2D7K571-F1
#
_entry.id   AF-A0A2D7K571-F1
#
_cell.length_a   1.000
_cell.length_b   1.000
_cell.length_c   1.000
_cell.angle_alpha   90.00
_cell.angle_beta   90.00
_cell.angle_gamma   90.00
#
_symmetry.space_group_name_H-M   'P 1'
#
loop_
_entity.id
_entity.type
_entity.pdbx_description
1 polymer ?
#
loop_
_entity_poly.entity_id
_entity_poly.type
_entity_poly.pdbx_seq_one_letter_code
_entity_poly.pdbx_strand_id
1 'polypeptide(L)'
;MRPALCGYCKIPAGPFMRIEDERIYGACTHEHLKLLREEKKLKRIAITCDDGLDYAISKTKQTYIDMSKKNKTYVLHEWERKDRKLLFSRVVNEYMTWANHQAQTGRMDKVIRDGSD
;
A
#
# COMPACT_ATOMS: atom_id res chain seq x y z
N MET A 1 15.14 -17.96 4.79
CA MET A 1 14.81 -16.62 4.24
C MET A 1 14.17 -15.79 5.35
N ARG A 2 14.63 -14.56 5.63
CA ARG A 2 14.01 -13.68 6.64
C ARG A 2 12.90 -12.86 6.00
N PRO A 3 11.63 -12.98 6.44
CA PRO A 3 10.53 -12.21 5.86
C PRO A 3 10.75 -10.72 6.10
N ALA A 4 10.67 -9.93 5.04
CA ALA A 4 10.83 -8.48 5.11
C ALA A 4 9.66 -7.78 5.82
N LEU A 5 8.49 -8.45 5.88
CA LEU A 5 7.25 -7.88 6.40
C LEU A 5 6.68 -8.69 7.57
N CYS A 6 6.03 -7.99 8.49
CA CYS A 6 5.25 -8.55 9.57
C CYS A 6 4.10 -9.39 8.99
N GLY A 7 3.98 -10.66 9.39
CA GLY A 7 2.93 -11.56 8.95
C GLY A 7 1.52 -11.10 9.33
N TYR A 8 1.39 -10.23 10.34
CA TYR A 8 0.12 -9.70 10.84
C TYR A 8 -0.27 -8.40 10.13
N CYS A 9 0.44 -7.29 10.40
CA CYS A 9 0.10 -5.95 9.89
C CYS A 9 0.79 -5.56 8.58
N LYS A 10 1.66 -6.41 8.03
CA LYS A 10 2.35 -6.22 6.73
C LYS A 10 3.27 -5.00 6.60
N ILE A 11 3.61 -4.33 7.70
CA ILE A 11 4.70 -3.33 7.76
C ILE A 11 6.07 -4.04 7.88
N PRO A 12 7.22 -3.35 7.76
CA PRO A 12 8.53 -3.96 7.95
C PRO A 12 8.61 -4.83 9.22
N ALA A 13 9.11 -6.06 9.07
CA ALA A 13 9.29 -6.96 10.21
C ALA A 13 10.39 -6.44 11.14
N GLY A 14 10.17 -6.62 12.44
CA GLY A 14 11.15 -6.31 13.47
C GLY A 14 12.10 -7.49 13.72
N PRO A 15 12.67 -7.61 14.93
CA PRO A 15 13.52 -8.74 15.28
C PRO A 15 12.76 -10.05 15.52
N PHE A 16 11.43 -10.02 15.51
CA PHE A 16 10.59 -11.16 15.87
C PHE A 16 10.26 -12.03 14.65
N MET A 17 10.26 -13.35 14.85
CA MET A 17 9.98 -14.34 13.82
C MET A 17 9.21 -15.53 14.42
N ARG A 18 8.29 -16.09 13.63
CA ARG A 18 7.67 -17.40 13.86
C ARG A 18 8.09 -18.32 12.73
N ILE A 19 8.50 -19.53 13.09
CA ILE A 19 8.77 -20.62 12.16
C ILE A 19 7.77 -21.71 12.49
N GLU A 20 7.03 -22.15 11.48
CA GLU A 20 6.06 -23.24 11.59
C GLU A 20 6.15 -24.09 10.34
N ASP A 21 6.44 -25.37 10.51
CA ASP A 21 6.75 -26.32 9.44
C ASP A 21 7.77 -25.71 8.46
N GLU A 22 7.38 -25.50 7.21
CA GLU A 22 8.18 -24.90 6.14
C GLU A 22 7.94 -23.39 5.95
N ARG A 23 7.18 -22.74 6.84
CA ARG A 23 6.76 -21.35 6.71
C ARG A 23 7.44 -20.46 7.74
N ILE A 24 7.95 -19.33 7.27
CA ILE A 24 8.60 -18.32 8.11
C ILE A 24 7.79 -17.04 8.04
N TYR A 25 7.38 -16.52 9.21
CA TYR A 25 6.64 -15.27 9.36
C TYR A 25 7.45 -14.28 10.19
N GLY A 26 7.62 -13.05 9.71
CA GLY A 26 8.20 -11.95 10.50
C GLY A 26 7.15 -11.30 11.39
N ALA A 27 7.54 -10.60 12.46
CA ALA A 27 6.64 -9.77 13.26
C ALA A 27 7.34 -8.45 13.65
N CYS A 28 6.61 -7.33 13.59
CA CYS A 28 7.15 -6.02 13.96
C CYS A 28 7.11 -5.75 15.48
N THR A 29 6.22 -6.42 16.20
CA THR A 29 6.09 -6.32 17.66
C THR A 29 5.88 -7.70 18.28
N HIS A 30 6.14 -7.82 19.59
CA HIS A 30 5.85 -9.05 20.35
C HIS A 30 4.35 -9.37 20.36
N GLU A 31 3.49 -8.36 20.39
CA GLU A 31 2.04 -8.50 20.29
C GLU A 31 1.61 -9.12 18.95
N HIS A 32 2.13 -8.63 17.83
CA HIS A 32 1.84 -9.20 16.53
C HIS A 32 2.36 -10.63 16.37
N LEU A 33 3.47 -10.97 17.05
CA LEU A 33 3.93 -12.36 17.15
C LEU A 33 2.90 -13.25 17.88
N LYS A 34 2.30 -12.76 18.98
CA LYS A 34 1.22 -13.48 19.70
C LYS A 34 -0.04 -13.64 18.84
N LEU A 35 -0.48 -12.58 18.16
CA LEU A 35 -1.65 -12.63 17.29
C LEU A 35 -1.48 -13.57 16.10
N LEU A 36 -0.24 -13.70 15.59
CA LEU A 36 0.08 -14.74 14.61
C LEU A 36 -0.15 -16.13 15.21
N ARG A 37 0.35 -16.40 16.43
CA ARG A 37 0.20 -17.69 17.12
C ARG A 37 -1.25 -18.10 17.35
N GLU A 38 -2.12 -17.13 17.61
CA GLU A 38 -3.56 -17.36 17.85
C GLU A 38 -4.40 -17.50 16.56
N GLU A 39 -3.78 -17.54 15.38
CA GLU A 39 -4.44 -17.55 14.06
C GLU A 39 -5.45 -16.40 13.80
N LYS A 40 -5.45 -15.36 14.64
CA LYS A 40 -6.27 -14.15 14.48
C LYS A 40 -5.73 -13.23 13.39
N LYS A 41 -5.52 -13.74 12.17
CA LYS A 41 -5.04 -12.93 11.04
C LYS A 41 -6.12 -11.90 10.67
N LEU A 42 -5.74 -10.64 10.44
CA LEU A 42 -6.66 -9.61 9.95
C LEU A 42 -7.27 -10.04 8.60
N LYS A 43 -8.61 -10.05 8.52
CA LYS A 43 -9.39 -10.50 7.35
C LYS A 43 -9.26 -9.56 6.12
N ARG A 44 -8.78 -8.33 6.30
CA ARG A 44 -8.64 -7.31 5.22
C ARG A 44 -7.26 -6.66 5.28
N ILE A 45 -6.56 -6.66 4.14
CA ILE A 45 -5.09 -6.59 4.04
C ILE A 45 -4.56 -5.22 3.56
N ALA A 46 -5.40 -4.35 3.00
CA ALA A 46 -4.99 -3.00 2.61
C ALA A 46 -6.17 -2.04 2.75
N ILE A 47 -6.01 -1.02 3.59
CA ILE A 47 -6.91 0.13 3.65
C ILE A 47 -6.19 1.25 2.89
N THR A 48 -6.83 1.78 1.86
CA THR A 48 -6.35 2.99 1.21
C THR A 48 -6.62 4.18 2.12
N CYS A 49 -5.66 5.08 2.26
CA CYS A 49 -5.86 6.35 2.94
C CYS A 49 -6.18 7.44 1.93
N ASP A 50 -7.20 8.26 2.19
CA ASP A 50 -7.66 9.32 1.29
C ASP A 50 -6.53 10.31 0.95
N ASP A 51 -5.72 10.71 1.93
CA ASP A 51 -4.55 11.56 1.70
C ASP A 51 -3.52 10.93 0.76
N GLY A 52 -3.32 9.62 0.86
CA GLY A 52 -2.44 8.87 -0.03
C GLY A 52 -3.01 8.75 -1.44
N LEU A 53 -4.33 8.62 -1.56
CA LEU A 53 -5.03 8.63 -2.84
C LEU A 53 -4.93 10.01 -3.50
N ASP A 54 -5.18 11.09 -2.77
CA ASP A 54 -5.06 12.46 -3.26
C ASP A 54 -3.63 12.77 -3.72
N TYR A 55 -2.64 12.34 -2.94
CA TYR A 55 -1.24 12.43 -3.35
C TYR A 55 -1.02 11.72 -4.69
N ALA A 56 -1.39 10.44 -4.80
CA ALA A 56 -1.18 9.64 -6.00
C ALA A 56 -1.91 10.23 -7.22
N ILE A 57 -3.16 10.69 -7.06
CA ILE A 57 -3.94 11.35 -8.11
C ILE A 57 -3.24 12.62 -8.57
N SER A 58 -2.78 13.47 -7.64
CA SER A 58 -2.09 14.72 -7.97
C SER A 58 -0.81 14.49 -8.78
N LYS A 59 -0.04 13.45 -8.44
CA LYS A 59 1.23 13.12 -9.11
C LYS A 59 1.04 12.44 -10.46
N THR A 60 -0.10 11.80 -10.69
CA THR A 60 -0.39 11.08 -11.93
C THR A 60 -1.26 11.85 -12.91
N LYS A 61 -1.83 13.00 -12.52
CA LYS A 61 -2.68 13.84 -13.39
C LYS A 61 -2.04 14.16 -14.74
N GLN A 62 -0.77 14.55 -14.75
CA GLN A 62 -0.08 14.87 -16.00
C GLN A 62 0.09 13.63 -16.89
N THR A 63 0.41 12.47 -16.30
CA THR A 63 0.48 11.20 -17.02
C THR A 63 -0.84 10.85 -17.68
N TYR A 64 -1.97 11.06 -17.00
CA TYR A 64 -3.29 10.89 -17.60
C TYR A 64 -3.48 11.81 -18.82
N ILE A 65 -3.23 13.12 -18.67
CA ILE A 65 -3.39 14.10 -19.76
C ILE A 65 -2.52 13.74 -20.98
N ASP A 66 -1.27 13.36 -20.75
CA ASP A 66 -0.33 13.01 -21.82
C ASP A 66 -0.79 11.74 -22.56
N MET A 67 -1.28 10.74 -21.82
CA MET A 67 -1.83 9.52 -22.42
C MET A 67 -3.16 9.78 -23.14
N SER A 68 -4.01 10.68 -22.65
CA SER A 68 -5.24 11.10 -23.34
C SER A 68 -4.92 11.72 -24.71
N LYS A 69 -3.92 12.61 -24.76
CA LYS A 69 -3.47 13.25 -26.01
C LYS A 69 -2.92 12.20 -26.98
N LYS A 70 -2.10 11.27 -26.49
CA LYS A 70 -1.54 10.17 -27.28
C LYS A 70 -2.63 9.26 -27.87
N ASN A 71 -3.64 8.89 -27.07
CA ASN A 71 -4.73 8.03 -27.48
C ASN A 71 -5.86 8.79 -28.20
N LYS A 72 -5.76 10.12 -28.33
CA LYS A 72 -6.75 11.01 -28.96
C LYS A 72 -8.15 10.93 -28.33
N THR A 73 -8.24 10.51 -27.07
CA THR A 73 -9.49 10.41 -26.31
C THR A 73 -9.21 10.56 -24.82
N TYR A 74 -10.13 11.20 -24.10
CA TYR A 74 -10.12 11.26 -22.64
C TYR A 74 -10.86 10.08 -22.00
N VAL A 75 -11.43 9.18 -22.80
CA VAL A 75 -12.18 8.03 -22.30
C VAL A 75 -11.23 6.86 -22.06
N LEU A 76 -10.99 6.53 -20.79
CA LEU A 76 -9.94 5.58 -20.39
C LEU A 76 -10.09 4.18 -20.99
N HIS A 77 -11.33 3.68 -21.15
CA HIS A 77 -11.55 2.32 -21.65
C HIS A 77 -11.26 2.16 -23.14
N GLU A 78 -11.22 3.27 -23.88
CA GLU A 78 -10.88 3.32 -25.31
C GLU A 78 -9.36 3.24 -25.54
N TRP A 79 -8.55 3.43 -24.50
CA TRP A 79 -7.10 3.38 -24.60
C TRP A 79 -6.59 1.95 -24.80
N GLU A 80 -5.44 1.85 -25.46
CA GLU A 80 -4.69 0.60 -25.52
C GLU A 80 -4.37 0.08 -24.12
N ARG A 81 -4.43 -1.25 -23.94
CA ARG A 81 -4.16 -1.90 -22.65
C ARG A 81 -2.81 -1.50 -22.06
N LYS A 82 -1.78 -1.31 -22.89
CA LYS A 82 -0.43 -0.94 -22.46
C LYS A 82 -0.41 0.44 -21.80
N ASP A 83 -1.18 1.39 -22.32
CA ASP A 83 -1.24 2.77 -21.83
C ASP A 83 -2.07 2.85 -20.54
N ARG A 84 -3.18 2.10 -20.47
CA ARG A 84 -3.93 1.91 -19.21
C ARG A 84 -3.04 1.31 -18.12
N LYS A 85 -2.29 0.26 -18.45
CA LYS A 85 -1.36 -0.39 -17.52
C LYS A 85 -0.32 0.61 -17.02
N LEU A 86 0.25 1.43 -17.90
CA LEU A 86 1.23 2.44 -17.53
C LEU A 86 0.66 3.45 -16.53
N LEU A 87 -0.55 3.97 -16.77
CA LEU A 87 -1.20 4.89 -15.84
C LEU A 87 -1.45 4.24 -14.48
N PHE A 88 -2.05 3.06 -14.43
CA PHE A 88 -2.32 2.38 -13.17
C PHE A 88 -1.05 2.02 -12.40
N SER A 89 0.00 1.57 -13.10
CA SER A 89 1.31 1.32 -12.47
C SER A 89 1.90 2.59 -11.87
N ARG A 90 1.74 3.75 -12.53
CA ARG A 90 2.16 5.04 -11.98
C ARG A 90 1.39 5.37 -10.70
N VAL A 91 0.05 5.25 -10.73
CA VAL A 91 -0.82 5.56 -9.57
C VAL A 91 -0.43 4.71 -8.36
N VAL A 92 -0.27 3.40 -8.56
CA VAL A 92 0.13 2.48 -7.50
C VAL A 92 1.52 2.83 -6.95
N ASN A 93 2.48 3.15 -7.81
CA ASN A 93 3.83 3.51 -7.39
C ASN A 93 3.85 4.80 -6.55
N GLU A 94 3.11 5.83 -6.95
CA GLU A 94 3.03 7.09 -6.19
C GLU A 94 2.35 6.87 -4.84
N TYR A 95 1.27 6.08 -4.78
CA TYR A 95 0.63 5.70 -3.52
C TYR A 95 1.59 4.97 -2.59
N MET A 96 2.30 3.96 -3.10
CA MET A 96 3.27 3.20 -2.32
C MET A 96 4.46 4.05 -1.88
N THR A 97 4.85 5.05 -2.68
CA THR A 97 5.89 6.02 -2.33
C THR A 97 5.46 6.89 -1.16
N TRP A 98 4.24 7.42 -1.20
CA TRP A 98 3.64 8.14 -0.08
C TRP A 98 3.53 7.26 1.17
N ALA A 99 3.00 6.06 1.04
CA ALA A 99 2.81 5.15 2.17
C ALA A 99 4.15 4.78 2.83
N ASN A 100 5.20 4.54 2.03
CA ASN A 100 6.54 4.29 2.53
C ASN A 100 7.12 5.52 3.26
N HIS A 101 6.91 6.73 2.72
CA HIS A 101 7.34 7.96 3.39
C HIS A 101 6.66 8.14 4.76
N GLN A 102 5.34 7.91 4.85
CA GLN A 102 4.63 7.96 6.14
C GLN A 102 5.16 6.91 7.11
N ALA A 103 5.40 5.68 6.64
CA ALA A 103 5.94 4.60 7.46
C ALA A 103 7.36 4.90 7.99
N GLN A 104 8.21 5.58 7.20
CA GLN A 104 9.57 5.96 7.60
C GLN A 104 9.60 7.12 8.60
N THR A 105 8.69 8.07 8.46
CA THR A 105 8.71 9.33 9.24
C THR A 105 7.83 9.28 10.47
N GLY A 106 6.89 8.32 10.57
CA GLY A 106 5.98 8.18 11.70
C GLY A 106 5.01 9.34 11.87
N ARG A 107 4.94 10.28 10.91
CA ARG A 107 4.00 11.41 10.93
C ARG A 107 2.59 10.90 10.64
N MET A 108 1.87 10.59 11.71
CA MET A 108 0.45 10.20 11.66
C MET A 108 -0.50 11.39 11.68
N ASP A 109 0.04 12.61 11.58
CA ASP A 109 -0.57 13.92 11.84
C ASP A 109 -1.85 14.21 11.04
N LYS A 110 -2.23 13.33 10.11
CA LYS A 110 -3.46 13.43 9.30
C LYS A 110 -4.30 12.15 9.22
N VAL A 111 -3.83 11.01 9.73
CA VAL A 111 -4.52 9.71 9.56
C VAL A 111 -5.61 9.50 10.61
N ILE A 112 -5.59 10.26 11.71
CA ILE A 112 -6.63 10.22 12.74
C ILE A 112 -7.51 11.47 12.60
N ARG A 113 -8.33 11.51 11.55
CA ARG A 113 -9.66 12.11 11.72
C ARG A 113 -10.52 11.01 12.31
N ASP A 114 -10.65 11.05 13.64
CA ASP A 114 -11.56 10.21 14.40
C ASP A 114 -12.92 10.20 13.72
N GLY A 115 -13.43 9.00 13.46
CA GLY A 115 -14.79 8.75 12.99
C GLY A 115 -15.80 9.03 14.10
N SER A 116 -15.90 10.29 14.52
CA SER A 116 -16.98 10.81 15.34
C SER A 116 -17.81 11.78 14.51
N ASP A 117 -18.75 11.22 13.75
CA ASP A 117 -20.07 11.79 13.47
C ASP A 117 -21.11 10.81 14.06
#